data_AF-R6XIR7-F1
#
_entry.id   AF-R6XIR7-F1
#
_cell.length_a   1.000
_cell.length_b   1.000
_cell.length_c   1.000
_cell.angle_alpha   90.00
_cell.angle_beta   90.00
_cell.angle_gamma   90.00
#
_symmetry.space_group_name_H-M   'P 1'
#
loop_
_entity.id
_entity.type
_entity.pdbx_description
1 polymer ?
#
loop_
_entity_poly.entity_id
_entity_poly.type
_entity_poly.pdbx_seq_one_letter_code
_entity_poly.pdbx_strand_id
1 'polypeptide(L)'
;MRSLFIVDNVLSLRQARHMLKQDRTIIHVEVKDTHEHFYFGSAAAMFEDSRVKNLLKIKYQTFRTKRISEDKPYENEYVIVRKGDLNTIDHSEL
;
A
#
# COMPACT_ATOMS: atom_id res chain seq x y z
N MET A 1 -16.33 -23.21 -39.63
CA MET A 1 -16.61 -22.01 -38.79
C MET A 1 -16.69 -22.45 -37.33
N ARG A 2 -15.74 -22.05 -36.48
CA ARG A 2 -15.73 -22.09 -34.99
C ARG A 2 -14.29 -22.29 -34.50
N SER A 3 -13.41 -21.30 -34.72
CA SER A 3 -12.11 -21.29 -34.03
C SER A 3 -11.43 -19.91 -34.10
N LEU A 4 -12.19 -18.84 -33.84
CA LEU A 4 -11.60 -17.50 -33.74
C LEU A 4 -12.12 -16.68 -32.55
N PHE A 5 -13.19 -17.10 -31.88
CA PHE A 5 -13.80 -16.34 -30.77
C PHE A 5 -13.24 -16.67 -29.37
N ILE A 6 -12.36 -17.67 -29.22
CA ILE A 6 -11.83 -18.07 -27.91
C ILE A 6 -10.53 -17.32 -27.55
N VAL A 7 -9.69 -17.02 -28.53
CA VAL A 7 -8.36 -16.42 -28.31
C VAL A 7 -8.44 -14.95 -27.88
N ASP A 8 -9.39 -14.19 -28.42
CA ASP A 8 -9.57 -12.76 -28.09
C ASP A 8 -9.99 -12.56 -26.62
N ASN A 9 -10.72 -13.51 -26.05
CA ASN A 9 -11.22 -13.41 -24.67
C ASN A 9 -10.12 -13.71 -23.63
N VAL A 10 -9.16 -14.57 -23.97
CA VAL A 10 -8.03 -14.91 -23.08
C VAL A 10 -7.00 -13.78 -23.01
N LEU A 11 -6.75 -13.09 -24.12
CA LEU A 11 -5.86 -11.92 -24.18
C LEU A 11 -6.43 -10.74 -23.37
N SER A 12 -7.74 -10.52 -23.48
CA SER A 12 -8.51 -9.56 -22.67
C SER A 12 -8.45 -9.86 -21.17
N LEU A 13 -8.61 -11.12 -20.76
CA LEU A 13 -8.50 -11.53 -19.34
C LEU A 13 -7.09 -11.35 -18.76
N ARG A 14 -6.04 -11.57 -19.56
CA ARG A 14 -4.65 -11.30 -19.12
C ARG A 14 -4.39 -9.81 -18.96
N GLN A 15 -4.83 -8.98 -19.91
CA GLN A 15 -4.73 -7.52 -19.79
C GLN A 15 -5.57 -6.99 -18.61
N ALA A 16 -6.77 -7.52 -18.40
CA ALA A 16 -7.60 -7.18 -17.23
C ALA A 16 -6.96 -7.63 -15.90
N ARG A 17 -6.28 -8.79 -15.86
CA ARG A 17 -5.49 -9.22 -14.68
C ARG A 17 -4.26 -8.33 -14.44
N HIS A 18 -3.63 -7.85 -15.51
CA HIS A 18 -2.50 -6.93 -15.42
C HIS A 18 -2.95 -5.51 -15.02
N MET A 19 -4.15 -5.07 -15.40
CA MET A 19 -4.79 -3.84 -14.91
C MET A 19 -5.39 -3.97 -13.50
N LEU A 20 -5.77 -5.19 -13.08
CA LEU A 20 -6.13 -5.54 -11.70
C LEU A 20 -4.92 -5.69 -10.78
N LYS A 21 -3.70 -5.60 -11.31
CA LYS A 21 -2.47 -5.47 -10.55
C LYS A 21 -2.50 -4.08 -9.90
N GLN A 22 -3.30 -4.00 -8.83
CA GLN A 22 -3.64 -2.77 -8.14
C GLN A 22 -2.37 -2.02 -7.78
N ASP A 23 -2.39 -0.69 -7.88
CA ASP A 23 -1.40 0.16 -7.25
C ASP A 23 -1.36 -0.20 -5.77
N ARG A 24 -0.37 -1.03 -5.40
CA ARG A 24 -0.24 -1.51 -4.03
C ARG A 24 0.46 -0.41 -3.28
N THR A 25 -0.23 0.23 -2.37
CA THR A 25 0.39 1.25 -1.53
C THR A 25 1.14 0.60 -0.38
N ILE A 26 2.25 1.20 0.03
CA ILE A 26 2.96 0.85 1.26
C ILE A 26 2.84 2.01 2.24
N ILE A 27 2.51 1.71 3.48
CA ILE A 27 2.57 2.66 4.60
C ILE A 27 3.80 2.29 5.41
N HIS A 28 4.78 3.19 5.43
CA HIS A 28 5.98 3.06 6.23
C HIS A 28 5.81 3.83 7.54
N VAL A 29 6.10 3.17 8.66
CA VAL A 29 6.13 3.80 9.98
C VAL A 29 7.50 3.61 10.58
N GLU A 30 8.10 4.72 11.00
CA GLU A 30 9.33 4.77 11.77
C GLU A 30 9.00 5.18 13.20
N VAL A 31 9.40 4.38 14.19
CA VAL A 31 9.30 4.70 15.61
C VAL A 31 10.59 5.42 16.02
N LYS A 32 10.48 6.66 16.50
CA LYS A 32 11.64 7.54 16.71
C LYS A 32 12.59 7.07 17.80
N ASP A 33 12.06 6.52 18.89
CA ASP A 33 12.86 6.12 20.07
C ASP A 33 13.71 4.87 19.79
N THR A 34 13.12 3.89 19.09
CA THR A 34 13.79 2.61 18.79
C THR A 34 14.41 2.55 17.41
N HIS A 35 14.11 3.52 16.54
CA HIS A 35 14.39 3.49 15.10
C HIS A 35 13.85 2.23 14.39
N GLU A 36 12.84 1.58 14.95
CA GLU A 36 12.18 0.45 14.30
C GLU A 36 11.31 0.90 13.13
N HIS A 37 11.29 0.09 12.08
CA HIS A 37 10.53 0.34 10.87
C HIS A 37 9.49 -0.74 10.61
N PHE A 38 8.24 -0.32 10.45
CA PHE A 38 7.11 -1.19 10.10
C PHE A 38 6.55 -0.81 8.74
N TYR A 39 6.08 -1.82 8.01
CA TYR A 39 5.54 -1.67 6.66
C TYR A 39 4.17 -2.34 6.60
N PHE A 40 3.16 -1.58 6.20
CA PHE A 40 1.78 -2.05 6.13
C PHE A 40 1.21 -1.87 4.73
N GLY A 41 0.44 -2.84 4.24
CA GLY A 41 -0.25 -2.72 2.95
C GLY A 41 -1.41 -1.72 2.95
N SER A 42 -1.79 -1.18 4.12
CA SER A 42 -2.83 -0.15 4.22
C SER A 42 -2.72 0.63 5.53
N ALA A 43 -3.32 1.82 5.57
CA ALA A 43 -3.44 2.59 6.81
C ALA A 43 -4.34 1.88 7.84
N ALA A 44 -5.34 1.12 7.42
CA ALA A 44 -6.20 0.37 8.34
C ALA A 44 -5.38 -0.65 9.14
N ALA A 45 -4.55 -1.45 8.46
CA ALA A 45 -3.67 -2.42 9.11
C ALA A 45 -2.71 -1.77 10.12
N MET A 46 -2.15 -0.60 9.78
CA MET A 46 -1.31 0.19 10.69
C MET A 46 -2.06 0.61 11.96
N PHE A 47 -3.35 0.96 11.85
CA PHE A 47 -4.18 1.38 12.99
C PHE A 47 -4.67 0.22 13.87
N GLU A 48 -4.57 -1.02 13.39
CA GLU A 48 -4.91 -2.23 14.15
C GLU A 48 -3.71 -2.79 14.92
N ASP A 49 -2.49 -2.57 14.43
CA ASP A 49 -1.26 -3.07 15.03
C ASP A 49 -1.00 -2.43 16.41
N SER A 50 -0.90 -3.26 17.45
CA SER A 50 -0.71 -2.81 18.83
C SER A 50 0.60 -2.07 19.08
N ARG A 51 1.62 -2.33 18.27
CA ARG A 51 2.95 -1.71 18.37
C ARG A 51 2.92 -0.25 17.91
N VAL A 52 2.05 0.07 16.95
CA VAL A 52 2.01 1.38 16.30
C VAL A 52 0.81 2.22 16.72
N LYS A 53 -0.38 1.62 16.86
CA LYS A 53 -1.66 2.35 16.98
C LYS A 53 -1.67 3.41 18.09
N ASN A 54 -1.05 3.12 19.23
CA ASN A 54 -1.02 4.01 20.39
C ASN A 54 -0.01 5.18 20.24
N LEU A 55 0.96 5.05 19.34
CA LEU A 55 1.99 6.05 19.04
C LEU A 55 1.53 7.05 17.98
N LEU A 56 0.54 6.70 17.16
CA LEU A 56 0.02 7.58 16.10
C LEU A 56 -0.60 8.87 16.64
N LYS A 57 -1.18 8.85 17.86
CA LYS A 57 -1.82 10.00 18.54
C LYS A 57 -2.78 10.83 17.67
N ILE A 58 -3.41 10.19 16.70
CA ILE A 58 -4.40 10.78 15.80
C ILE A 58 -5.50 9.75 15.52
N LYS A 59 -6.73 10.21 15.28
CA LYS A 59 -7.82 9.32 14.88
C LYS A 59 -7.65 8.90 13.42
N TYR A 60 -8.01 7.65 13.12
CA TYR A 60 -7.96 7.09 11.76
C TYR A 60 -8.68 7.96 10.72
N GLN A 61 -9.88 8.45 11.05
CA GLN A 61 -10.66 9.31 10.16
C GLN A 61 -9.92 10.60 9.79
N THR A 62 -9.24 11.23 10.74
CA THR A 62 -8.43 12.43 10.51
C THR A 62 -7.14 12.11 9.76
N PHE A 63 -6.51 10.98 10.05
CA PHE A 63 -5.31 10.54 9.33
C PHE A 63 -5.61 10.38 7.83
N ARG A 64 -6.76 9.80 7.47
CA ARG A 64 -7.16 9.58 6.08
C ARG A 64 -7.41 10.85 5.27
N THR A 65 -7.71 11.98 5.91
CA THR A 65 -7.90 13.25 5.19
C THR A 65 -6.59 13.97 4.91
N LYS A 66 -5.49 13.56 5.56
CA LYS A 66 -4.16 14.10 5.31
C LYS A 66 -3.61 13.56 3.98
N ARG A 67 -2.95 14.43 3.21
CA ARG A 67 -2.22 14.07 2.00
C ARG A 67 -0.81 13.60 2.35
N ILE A 68 -0.73 12.39 2.90
CA ILE A 68 0.54 11.77 3.31
C ILE A 68 1.21 11.15 2.09
N SER A 69 2.49 11.42 1.94
CA SER A 69 3.40 10.89 0.90
C SER A 69 4.81 10.76 1.47
N GLU A 70 5.77 10.31 0.67
CA GLU A 70 7.18 10.24 1.07
C GLU A 70 7.78 11.63 1.37
N ASP A 71 7.44 12.64 0.58
CA ASP A 71 7.89 14.03 0.73
C ASP A 71 7.10 14.83 1.78
N LYS A 72 5.88 14.38 2.10
CA LYS A 72 4.98 15.01 3.09
C LYS A 72 4.54 13.98 4.11
N PRO A 73 5.45 13.53 5.00
CA PRO A 73 5.10 12.59 6.03
C PRO A 73 4.10 13.17 7.03
N TYR A 74 3.34 12.30 7.67
CA TYR A 74 2.74 12.62 8.96
C TYR A 74 3.77 12.35 10.05
N GLU A 75 4.01 13.33 10.91
CA GLU A 75 4.99 13.23 11.98
C GLU A 75 4.40 13.75 13.29
N ASN A 76 4.73 13.06 14.38
CA ASN A 76 4.48 13.52 15.74
C ASN A 76 5.71 13.24 16.62
N GLU A 77 5.57 13.36 17.94
CA GLU A 77 6.67 13.11 18.90
C GLU A 77 7.23 11.68 18.85
N TYR A 78 6.43 10.69 18.46
CA TYR A 78 6.76 9.26 18.56
C TYR A 78 7.09 8.61 17.22
N VAL A 79 6.45 9.05 16.13
CA VAL A 79 6.51 8.37 14.84
C VAL A 79 6.61 9.31 13.65
N ILE A 80 7.19 8.78 12.56
CA ILE A 80 7.12 9.35 11.22
C ILE A 80 6.41 8.33 10.33
N VAL A 81 5.36 8.76 9.64
CA VAL A 81 4.55 7.92 8.74
C VAL A 81 4.64 8.46 7.32
N ARG A 82 5.08 7.61 6.40
CA ARG A 82 5.21 7.89 4.97
C ARG A 82 4.29 6.96 4.19
N LYS A 83 3.85 7.41 3.02
CA LYS A 83 3.08 6.59 2.07
C LYS A 83 3.82 6.59 0.74
N GLY A 84 4.10 5.41 0.22
CA GLY A 84 4.71 5.21 -1.09
C GLY A 84 4.00 4.11 -1.86
N ASP A 85 4.60 3.75 -2.99
CA ASP A 85 4.12 2.70 -3.88
C ASP A 85 4.97 1.43 -3.72
N LEU A 86 4.31 0.28 -3.65
CA LEU A 86 4.94 -1.02 -3.59
C LEU A 86 5.17 -1.52 -5.02
N ASN A 87 6.41 -1.33 -5.49
CA ASN A 87 6.87 -1.88 -6.76
C ASN A 87 6.93 -3.42 -6.67
N THR A 88 6.20 -4.09 -7.55
CA THR A 88 6.21 -5.57 -7.64
C THR A 88 6.54 -6.00 -9.06
N ILE A 89 7.44 -6.98 -9.18
CA ILE A 89 7.77 -7.61 -10.46
C ILE A 89 6.83 -8.80 -10.64
N ASP A 90 6.27 -8.97 -11.86
CA ASP A 90 5.59 -10.22 -12.18
C ASP A 90 6.60 -11.35 -12.31
N HIS A 91 6.53 -12.35 -11.45
CA HIS A 91 7.37 -13.54 -11.61
C HIS A 91 6.77 -14.54 -12.61
N SER A 92 5.54 -14.32 -13.12
CA SER A 92 4.96 -15.17 -14.16
C SER A 92 5.49 -14.89 -15.57
N GLU A 93 6.34 -13.87 -15.71
CA GLU A 93 6.98 -13.46 -16.97
C GLU A 93 8.51 -13.71 -16.98
N LEU A 94 9.05 -14.36 -15.94
CA LEU A 94 10.44 -14.86 -15.87
C LEU A 94 10.46 -16.36 -16.16
#